data_AF-A0A1X0RJZ5-F1
#
_entry.id   AF-A0A1X0RJZ5-F1
#
_cell.length_a   1.000
_cell.length_b   1.000
_cell.length_c   1.000
_cell.angle_alpha   90.00
_cell.angle_beta   90.00
_cell.angle_gamma   90.00
#
_symmetry.space_group_name_H-M   'P 1'
#
loop_
_entity.id
_entity.type
_entity.pdbx_description
1 polymer ?
#
loop_
_entity_poly.entity_id
_entity_poly.type
_entity_poly.pdbx_seq_one_letter_code
_entity_poly.pdbx_strand_id
1 'polypeptide(L)'
;MVGNILLYFYILASAMRLKTPLPPYLPPARKAWNTLIIKLRGLPVVQSKQALEKDHVYLFYYAYITVLEDIIRELDKLGKNLTLLFGAIVPGDQWRNLFEEDIEQNNKLQIE
;
A
#
# COMPACT_ATOMS: atom_id res chain seq x y z
N MET A 1 1.87 -6.19 -5.73
CA MET A 1 0.68 -5.36 -5.44
C MET A 1 -0.38 -6.15 -4.65
N VAL A 2 -0.95 -7.22 -5.21
CA VAL A 2 -2.05 -8.00 -4.55
C VAL A 2 -1.67 -8.52 -3.17
N GLY A 3 -0.43 -9.00 -2.98
CA GLY A 3 0.05 -9.44 -1.67
C GLY A 3 -0.08 -8.38 -0.57
N ASN A 4 0.16 -7.09 -0.89
CA ASN A 4 -0.01 -6.01 0.08
C ASN A 4 -1.48 -5.81 0.45
N ILE A 5 -2.41 -5.99 -0.49
CA ILE A 5 -3.85 -5.87 -0.26
C ILE A 5 -4.33 -7.01 0.64
N LEU A 6 -3.93 -8.25 0.34
CA LEU A 6 -4.28 -9.42 1.15
C LEU A 6 -3.70 -9.33 2.56
N LEU A 7 -2.43 -8.92 2.68
CA LEU A 7 -1.79 -8.71 3.97
C LEU A 7 -2.51 -7.62 4.77
N TYR A 8 -2.88 -6.51 4.11
CA TYR A 8 -3.61 -5.42 4.75
C TYR A 8 -4.96 -5.92 5.28
N PHE A 9 -5.73 -6.62 4.44
CA PHE A 9 -7.00 -7.22 4.86
C PHE A 9 -6.83 -8.19 6.03
N TYR A 10 -5.83 -9.08 5.97
CA TYR A 10 -5.58 -10.04 7.03
C TYR A 10 -5.23 -9.37 8.37
N ILE A 11 -4.40 -8.32 8.36
CA ILE A 11 -4.06 -7.55 9.55
C ILE A 11 -5.30 -6.89 10.15
N LEU A 12 -6.13 -6.24 9.33
CA LEU A 12 -7.36 -5.60 9.81
C LEU A 12 -8.36 -6.62 10.36
N ALA A 13 -8.54 -7.75 9.66
CA ALA A 13 -9.42 -8.82 10.11
C ALA A 13 -8.95 -9.42 11.44
N SER A 14 -7.64 -9.60 11.61
CA SER A 14 -7.04 -10.12 12.85
C SER A 14 -7.20 -9.12 13.99
N ALA A 15 -6.88 -7.84 13.76
CA ALA A 15 -7.05 -6.78 14.75
C ALA A 15 -8.52 -6.62 15.17
N MET A 16 -9.46 -6.71 14.23
CA MET A 16 -10.89 -6.66 14.53
C MET A 16 -11.36 -7.87 15.34
N ARG A 17 -10.87 -9.08 15.01
CA ARG A 17 -11.24 -10.31 15.73
C ARG A 17 -10.68 -10.33 17.15
N LEU A 18 -9.44 -9.88 17.34
CA LEU A 18 -8.77 -9.88 18.64
C LEU A 18 -9.02 -8.58 19.45
N LYS A 19 -9.62 -7.55 18.83
CA LYS A 19 -9.79 -6.20 19.41
C LYS A 19 -8.47 -5.59 19.90
N THR A 20 -7.38 -5.91 19.21
CA THR A 20 -6.03 -5.46 19.57
C THR A 20 -5.69 -4.15 18.88
N PRO A 21 -4.82 -3.33 19.49
CA PRO A 21 -4.28 -2.15 18.84
C PRO A 21 -3.60 -2.53 17.52
N LEU A 22 -3.71 -1.64 16.53
CA LEU A 22 -3.13 -1.85 15.21
C LEU A 22 -1.61 -1.64 15.22
N PRO A 23 -0.87 -2.31 14.31
CA PRO A 23 0.55 -2.02 14.14
C PRO A 23 0.76 -0.57 13.68
N PRO A 24 1.89 0.05 14.05
CA PRO A 24 2.19 1.45 13.72
C PRO A 24 2.36 1.69 12.22
N TYR A 25 2.72 0.65 11.46
CA TYR A 25 2.86 0.70 10.01
C TYR A 25 1.95 -0.34 9.35
N LEU A 26 1.03 0.14 8.52
CA LEU A 26 0.15 -0.71 7.71
C LEU A 26 0.76 -0.96 6.32
N PRO A 27 0.45 -2.10 5.67
CA PRO A 27 1.00 -2.41 4.36
C PRO A 27 0.71 -1.31 3.33
N PRO A 28 1.73 -0.84 2.56
CA PRO A 28 1.57 0.28 1.64
C PRO A 28 0.90 -0.16 0.33
N ALA A 29 -0.36 -0.60 0.39
CA ALA A 29 -1.11 -1.11 -0.75
C ALA A 29 -1.34 -0.03 -1.82
N ARG A 30 -1.69 1.19 -1.41
CA ARG A 30 -1.87 2.34 -2.31
C ARG A 30 -0.60 2.73 -3.07
N LYS A 31 0.55 2.74 -2.39
CA LYS A 31 1.84 3.03 -3.04
C LYS A 31 2.18 1.96 -4.07
N ALA A 32 1.96 0.69 -3.75
CA ALA A 32 2.19 -0.41 -4.69
C ALA A 32 1.25 -0.35 -5.92
N TRP A 33 -0.01 0.03 -5.72
CA TRP A 33 -0.97 0.24 -6.81
C TRP A 33 -0.58 1.42 -7.71
N ASN A 34 -0.19 2.56 -7.12
CA ASN A 34 0.29 3.73 -7.88
C ASN A 34 1.51 3.36 -8.75
N THR A 35 2.49 2.67 -8.18
CA THR A 35 3.67 2.20 -8.92
C THR A 35 3.28 1.27 -10.07
N LEU A 36 2.28 0.41 -9.88
CA LEU A 36 1.77 -0.46 -10.94
C LEU A 36 1.14 0.37 -12.07
N ILE A 37 0.24 1.30 -11.74
CA ILE A 37 -0.43 2.15 -12.73
C ILE A 37 0.57 2.98 -13.54
N ILE A 38 1.57 3.56 -12.89
CA ILE A 38 2.61 4.35 -13.58
C ILE A 38 3.35 3.47 -14.59
N LYS A 39 3.76 2.26 -14.19
CA LYS A 39 4.42 1.30 -15.08
C LYS A 39 3.50 0.85 -16.21
N LEU A 40 2.23 0.60 -15.92
CA LEU A 40 1.23 0.15 -16.90
C LEU A 40 1.00 1.20 -17.99
N ARG A 41 0.87 2.49 -17.62
CA ARG A 41 0.75 3.60 -18.58
C ARG A 41 1.98 3.78 -19.46
N GLY A 42 3.15 3.38 -18.97
CA GLY A 42 4.40 3.40 -19.71
C GLY A 42 4.52 2.32 -20.79
N LEU A 43 3.62 1.34 -20.85
CA LEU A 43 3.70 0.25 -21.82
C LEU A 43 3.19 0.68 -23.21
N PRO A 44 3.88 0.31 -24.31
CA PRO A 44 3.53 0.70 -25.67
C PRO A 44 2.16 0.17 -26.14
N VAL A 45 1.70 -0.95 -25.56
CA VAL A 45 0.38 -1.54 -25.83
C VAL A 45 -0.77 -0.67 -25.33
N VAL A 46 -0.53 0.12 -24.28
CA VAL A 46 -1.52 1.05 -23.71
C VAL A 46 -1.55 2.37 -24.48
N GLN A 47 -0.41 2.78 -25.05
CA GLN A 47 -0.28 4.02 -25.82
C GLN A 47 -0.82 3.88 -27.25
N SER A 48 -0.77 2.67 -27.82
CA SER A 48 -1.33 2.36 -29.13
C SER A 48 -2.79 1.91 -29.03
N LYS A 49 -3.73 2.84 -29.27
CA LYS A 49 -5.18 2.55 -29.29
C LYS A 49 -5.57 1.37 -30.21
N GLN A 50 -4.81 1.11 -31.26
CA GLN A 50 -5.03 0.02 -32.22
C GLN A 50 -4.75 -1.40 -31.67
N ALA A 51 -3.92 -1.53 -30.62
CA ALA A 51 -3.64 -2.82 -29.99
C ALA A 51 -4.72 -3.22 -28.96
N LEU A 52 -5.39 -2.22 -28.35
CA LEU A 52 -6.42 -2.41 -27.34
C LEU A 52 -7.74 -2.97 -27.90
N GLU A 53 -8.08 -2.69 -29.16
CA GLU A 53 -9.31 -3.19 -29.79
C GLU A 53 -9.22 -4.68 -30.17
N LYS A 54 -8.01 -5.23 -30.32
CA LYS A 54 -7.82 -6.62 -30.77
C LYS A 54 -7.89 -7.65 -29.63
N ASP A 55 -7.68 -7.22 -28.38
CA ASP A 55 -7.62 -8.13 -27.23
C ASP A 55 -8.49 -7.64 -26.07
N HIS A 56 -9.68 -8.24 -25.94
CA HIS A 56 -10.60 -8.04 -24.80
C HIS A 56 -9.97 -8.33 -23.43
N VAL A 57 -8.85 -9.06 -23.39
CA VAL A 57 -8.09 -9.40 -22.18
C VAL A 57 -7.64 -8.16 -21.41
N TYR A 58 -7.24 -7.09 -22.10
CA TYR A 58 -6.79 -5.86 -21.45
C TYR A 58 -7.92 -5.10 -20.75
N LEU A 59 -9.15 -5.20 -21.25
CA LEU A 59 -10.32 -4.60 -20.61
C LEU A 59 -10.58 -5.21 -19.22
N PHE A 60 -10.53 -6.54 -19.13
CA PHE A 60 -10.68 -7.25 -17.85
C PHE A 60 -9.58 -6.88 -16.86
N TYR A 61 -8.34 -6.73 -17.35
CA TYR A 61 -7.22 -6.32 -16.51
C TYR A 61 -7.39 -4.89 -15.96
N TYR A 62 -7.85 -3.96 -16.79
CA TYR A 62 -8.16 -2.59 -16.36
C TYR A 62 -9.32 -2.54 -15.36
N ALA A 63 -10.40 -3.28 -15.62
CA ALA A 63 -11.52 -3.40 -14.69
C ALA A 63 -11.04 -3.95 -13.34
N TYR A 64 -10.22 -5.00 -13.36
CA TYR A 64 -9.64 -5.58 -12.15
C TYR A 64 -8.81 -4.57 -11.35
N ILE A 65 -7.89 -3.84 -12.00
CA ILE A 65 -7.06 -2.84 -11.31
C ILE A 65 -7.89 -1.70 -10.74
N THR A 66 -8.95 -1.30 -11.44
CA THR A 66 -9.88 -0.23 -11.00
C THR A 66 -10.62 -0.69 -9.73
N VAL A 67 -11.16 -1.91 -9.73
CA VAL A 67 -11.83 -2.48 -8.53
C VAL A 67 -10.85 -2.60 -7.36
N LEU A 68 -9.59 -2.97 -7.61
CA LEU A 68 -8.59 -3.02 -6.55
C LEU A 68 -8.31 -1.64 -5.91
N GLU A 69 -8.40 -0.55 -6.67
CA GLU A 69 -8.27 0.80 -6.11
C GLU A 69 -9.37 1.09 -5.08
N ASP A 70 -10.61 0.74 -5.43
CA ASP A 70 -11.76 0.90 -4.54
C ASP A 70 -11.61 0.05 -3.28
N ILE A 71 -11.16 -1.21 -3.42
CA ILE A 71 -10.87 -2.09 -2.27
C ILE A 71 -9.82 -1.45 -1.37
N ILE A 72 -8.71 -0.94 -1.92
CA ILE A 72 -7.67 -0.27 -1.13
C ILE A 72 -8.23 0.95 -0.40
N ARG A 73 -9.11 1.74 -1.04
CA ARG A 73 -9.76 2.90 -0.41
C ARG A 73 -10.62 2.48 0.78
N GLU A 74 -11.38 1.40 0.66
CA GLU A 74 -12.20 0.91 1.77
C GLU A 74 -11.34 0.31 2.89
N LEU A 75 -10.23 -0.37 2.56
CA LEU A 75 -9.26 -0.82 3.56
C LEU A 75 -8.60 0.34 4.31
N ASP A 76 -8.25 1.43 3.62
CA ASP A 76 -7.68 2.63 4.25
C ASP A 76 -8.68 3.26 5.25
N LYS A 77 -9.97 3.35 4.88
CA LYS A 77 -11.03 3.83 5.77
C LYS A 77 -11.21 2.91 6.97
N LEU A 78 -11.28 1.60 6.74
CA LEU A 78 -11.44 0.61 7.78
C LEU A 78 -10.26 0.64 8.76
N GLY A 79 -9.03 0.76 8.24
CA GLY A 79 -7.82 0.93 9.04
C GLY A 79 -7.91 2.13 9.97
N LYS A 80 -8.29 3.31 9.46
CA LYS A 80 -8.48 4.52 10.28
C LYS A 80 -9.53 4.33 11.37
N ASN A 81 -10.66 3.71 11.04
CA ASN A 81 -11.72 3.45 12.02
C ASN A 81 -11.25 2.48 13.12
N LEU A 82 -10.54 1.42 12.74
CA LEU A 82 -9.98 0.47 13.69
C LEU A 82 -8.88 1.11 14.57
N THR A 83 -8.07 2.01 14.01
CA THR A 83 -7.08 2.77 14.79
C THR A 83 -7.77 3.70 15.78
N LEU A 84 -8.90 4.32 15.40
CA LEU A 84 -9.68 5.15 16.31
C LEU A 84 -10.31 4.32 17.44
N LEU A 85 -10.77 3.10 17.15
CA LEU A 85 -11.44 2.23 18.11
C LEU A 85 -10.48 1.51 19.08
N PHE A 86 -9.37 0.97 18.56
CA PHE A 86 -8.45 0.11 19.31
C PHE A 86 -7.09 0.75 19.59
N GLY A 87 -6.81 1.91 19.00
CA GLY A 87 -5.51 2.57 19.10
C GLY A 87 -4.44 1.94 18.19
N ALA A 88 -3.23 2.46 18.31
CA ALA A 88 -2.03 1.92 17.69
C ALA A 88 -1.05 1.47 18.79
N ILE A 89 -0.28 0.42 18.51
CA ILE A 89 0.72 -0.11 19.47
C ILE A 89 1.77 0.95 19.79
N VAL A 90 2.19 1.70 18.77
CA VAL A 90 3.10 2.84 18.88
C VAL A 90 2.55 4.00 18.05
N PRO A 91 2.58 5.24 18.54
CA PRO A 91 2.30 6.42 17.73
C PRO A 91 3.20 6.47 16.48
N GLY A 92 2.65 6.88 15.34
CA GLY A 92 3.37 6.82 14.05
C GLY A 92 4.62 7.70 13.99
N ASP A 93 4.65 8.79 14.74
CA ASP A 93 5.80 9.67 14.95
C ASP A 93 6.93 8.95 15.71
N GLN A 94 6.61 8.33 16.85
CA GLN A 94 7.58 7.57 17.63
C GLN A 94 8.14 6.38 16.84
N TRP A 95 7.28 5.69 16.08
CA TRP A 95 7.70 4.60 15.21
C TRP A 95 8.70 5.06 14.16
N ARG A 96 8.52 6.24 13.56
CA ARG A 96 9.45 6.77 12.54
C ARG A 96 10.81 7.12 13.14
N ASN A 97 10.82 7.72 14.31
CA ASN A 97 12.05 8.10 15.00
C ASN A 97 12.97 6.91 15.26
N LEU A 98 12.42 5.72 15.54
CA LEU A 98 13.20 4.47 15.73
C LEU A 98 14.04 4.07 14.51
N PHE A 99 13.74 4.58 13.32
CA PHE A 99 14.49 4.28 12.09
C PHE A 99 15.23 5.51 11.54
N GLU A 100 15.10 6.67 12.18
CA GLU A 100 15.79 7.91 11.77
C GLU A 100 17.14 8.10 12.52
N GLU A 101 17.40 7.37 13.61
CA GLU A 101 18.59 7.53 14.47
C GLU A 101 19.94 7.03 13.90
N ASP A 102 20.01 6.42 12.71
CA ASP A 102 21.27 5.89 12.16
C ASP A 102 21.94 6.76 11.06
N ILE A 103 21.33 7.89 10.67
CA ILE A 103 21.89 8.72 9.56
C ILE A 103 23.08 9.56 10.04
N GLU A 104 23.10 10.02 11.30
CA GLU A 104 24.18 10.86 11.81
C GLU A 104 25.48 10.09 12.12
N GLN A 105 25.41 8.80 12.48
CA GLN A 105 26.60 7.97 12.69
C GLN A 105 27.29 7.58 11.36
N ASN A 106 26.51 7.37 10.30
CA ASN A 106 27.06 6.95 9.01
C ASN A 106 27.81 8.08 8.28
N ASN A 107 27.45 9.35 8.53
CA ASN A 107 28.16 10.52 7.99
C ASN A 107 29.45 10.85 8.75
N LYS A 108 29.61 10.44 10.02
CA LYS A 108 30.87 10.62 10.76
C LYS A 108 31.95 9.63 10.34
N LEU A 109 31.58 8.43 9.88
CA LEU A 109 32.52 7.40 9.42
C LEU A 109 33.03 7.63 7.98
N GLN A 110 32.52 8.63 7.25
CA GLN A 110 33.01 9.00 5.91
C GLN A 110 33.92 10.23 5.90
N ILE A 111 34.16 10.84 7.07
CA ILE A 111 34.97 12.07 7.21
C ILE A 111 36.27 11.79 8.02
N GLU A 112 36.49 10.57 8.49
CA GLU A 112 37.79 10.06 8.97
C GLU A 112 38.44 9.15 7.92
#